data_AF-A0AAN7RUP0-F1
#
_entry.id   AF-A0AAN7RUP0-F1
#
_cell.length_a   1.000
_cell.length_b   1.000
_cell.length_c   1.000
_cell.angle_alpha   90.00
_cell.angle_beta   90.00
_cell.angle_gamma   90.00
#
_symmetry.space_group_name_H-M   'P 1'
#
loop_
_entity.id
_entity.type
_entity.pdbx_description
1 polymer ?
#
loop_
_entity_poly.entity_id
_entity_poly.type
_entity_poly.pdbx_seq_one_letter_code
_entity_poly.pdbx_strand_id
1 'polypeptide(L)'
;MAAAGRWRAGLALLVVALGLGGPRAEQTEEHLKREHSLSKPYQGVGSASSGLWDLLGNAMVMTQYIRLTPDVQSKQGAVWNRVPCYLRDWEMQVHFKIHGQGKKNLNGDGFAIWYTKDRMQPGPVFGSKDNFLGLGVFVDTYPNEEKQQERVFPYISAMVNNGSLTYDHDRDGRPTELGGCTAMVRNLNHDTFLVIRYVKRRLTVSAACRGRAGSGATAWLRELLLSQVLIDIDGKHEWRDCIDVPGVRLPRGYYFGTSSVTGDLSAIFVGDASGRVSALLPDNHDIISLKLYQLTVERTPEEEKRDREVYLPVVDNLKLPGMEAPLEPMSGLALFLIVFFSLVAIVFAIVIGVIVYNKWQEQSRKHFY
;
A
#
# COMPACT_ATOMS: atom_id res chain seq x y z
N MET A 1 -52.32 47.81 37.18
CA MET A 1 -50.97 47.36 36.77
C MET A 1 -51.10 46.42 35.58
N ALA A 2 -50.41 46.76 34.48
CA ALA A 2 -49.97 46.00 33.29
C ALA A 2 -50.56 44.60 32.96
N ALA A 3 -50.63 44.11 31.72
CA ALA A 3 -50.65 44.61 30.34
C ALA A 3 -50.81 43.37 29.44
N ALA A 4 -51.48 43.55 28.29
CA ALA A 4 -51.22 42.92 26.98
C ALA A 4 -51.16 41.38 26.77
N GLY A 5 -52.09 40.89 25.90
CA GLY A 5 -51.81 40.07 24.70
C GLY A 5 -51.35 38.62 24.90
N ARG A 6 -51.47 37.67 23.97
CA ARG A 6 -51.96 37.57 22.58
C ARG A 6 -52.04 36.06 22.28
N TRP A 7 -53.11 35.63 21.62
CA TRP A 7 -53.19 34.61 20.57
C TRP A 7 -52.00 33.64 20.43
N ARG A 8 -52.20 32.38 20.83
CA ARG A 8 -51.38 31.25 20.35
C ARG A 8 -51.98 30.72 19.06
N ALA A 9 -51.47 31.21 17.93
CA ALA A 9 -51.65 30.57 16.63
C ALA A 9 -50.91 29.23 16.65
N GLY A 10 -51.66 28.12 16.62
CA GLY A 10 -51.11 26.80 16.34
C GLY A 10 -50.82 26.69 14.85
N LEU A 11 -49.54 26.80 14.47
CA LEU A 11 -49.08 26.48 13.13
C LEU A 11 -48.89 24.95 13.06
N ALA A 12 -49.81 24.27 12.38
CA ALA A 12 -49.62 22.90 11.94
C ALA A 12 -48.52 22.88 10.88
N LEU A 13 -47.35 22.32 11.21
CA LEU A 13 -46.31 22.04 10.22
C LEU A 13 -46.62 20.67 9.60
N LEU A 14 -47.20 20.72 8.40
CA LEU A 14 -47.35 19.60 7.49
C LEU A 14 -45.95 19.14 7.07
N VAL A 15 -45.43 18.08 7.70
CA VAL A 15 -44.20 17.41 7.22
C VAL A 15 -44.58 16.61 5.98
N VAL A 16 -44.40 17.22 4.82
CA VAL A 16 -44.37 16.53 3.54
C VAL A 16 -43.13 15.64 3.56
N ALA A 17 -43.32 14.34 3.78
CA ALA A 17 -42.31 13.32 3.57
C ALA A 17 -42.11 13.13 2.05
N LEU A 18 -41.41 14.07 1.42
CA LEU A 18 -40.82 13.85 0.10
C LEU A 18 -39.63 12.91 0.28
N GLY A 19 -39.75 11.72 -0.29
CA GLY A 19 -38.72 10.68 -0.33
C GLY A 19 -37.44 11.15 -1.01
N LEU A 20 -36.55 11.77 -0.23
CA LEU A 20 -35.15 11.96 -0.58
C LEU A 20 -34.32 10.82 0.02
N GLY A 21 -34.64 9.58 -0.35
CA GLY A 21 -33.64 8.52 -0.37
C GLY A 21 -32.65 8.88 -1.49
N GLY A 22 -31.53 9.50 -1.13
CA GLY A 22 -30.53 9.92 -2.11
C GLY A 22 -30.02 8.71 -2.92
N PRO A 23 -29.86 8.82 -4.25
CA PRO A 23 -29.51 7.70 -5.14
C PRO A 23 -28.13 7.05 -4.90
N ARG A 24 -27.33 7.56 -3.95
CA ARG A 24 -25.93 7.17 -3.78
C ARG A 24 -25.73 5.91 -2.90
N ALA A 25 -26.57 5.72 -1.87
CA ALA A 25 -26.43 4.56 -0.98
C ALA A 25 -26.87 3.26 -1.65
N GLU A 26 -27.96 3.32 -2.43
CA GLU A 26 -28.52 2.18 -3.16
C GLU A 26 -27.61 1.72 -4.31
N GLN A 27 -26.97 2.67 -5.03
CA GLN A 27 -25.98 2.35 -6.06
C GLN A 27 -24.68 1.71 -5.52
N THR A 28 -24.29 2.00 -4.27
CA THR A 28 -23.05 1.45 -3.70
C THR A 28 -23.19 -0.03 -3.33
N GLU A 29 -24.38 -0.46 -2.89
CA GLU A 29 -24.68 -1.86 -2.59
C GLU A 29 -24.74 -2.73 -3.86
N GLU A 30 -25.23 -2.21 -4.99
CA GLU A 30 -25.34 -2.94 -6.26
C GLU A 30 -23.97 -3.36 -6.83
N HIS A 31 -22.94 -2.57 -6.55
CA HIS A 31 -21.57 -2.83 -7.02
C HIS A 31 -20.76 -3.72 -6.07
N LEU A 32 -21.25 -3.98 -4.85
CA LEU A 32 -20.57 -4.78 -3.84
C LEU A 32 -20.57 -6.27 -4.21
N LYS A 33 -19.38 -6.88 -4.28
CA LYS A 33 -19.19 -8.32 -4.53
C LYS A 33 -19.07 -9.07 -3.21
N ARG A 34 -20.18 -9.65 -2.77
CA ARG A 34 -20.29 -10.37 -1.49
C ARG A 34 -19.35 -11.57 -1.41
N GLU A 35 -19.15 -12.28 -2.52
CA GLU A 35 -18.27 -13.44 -2.63
C GLU A 35 -16.79 -13.11 -2.36
N HIS A 36 -16.39 -11.86 -2.55
CA HIS A 36 -15.06 -11.34 -2.29
C HIS A 36 -15.03 -10.31 -1.15
N SER A 37 -16.11 -10.23 -0.36
CA SER A 37 -16.23 -9.34 0.78
C SER A 37 -16.29 -10.12 2.09
N LEU A 38 -15.79 -9.52 3.15
CA LEU A 38 -15.71 -10.05 4.50
C LEU A 38 -16.19 -8.96 5.45
N SER A 39 -17.28 -9.19 6.16
CA SER A 39 -17.76 -8.24 7.17
C SER A 39 -18.52 -8.98 8.26
N LYS A 40 -18.67 -8.32 9.42
CA LYS A 40 -19.53 -8.82 10.50
C LYS A 40 -20.92 -9.21 9.95
N PRO A 41 -21.51 -10.33 10.41
CA PRO A 41 -21.06 -11.19 11.51
C PRO A 41 -20.11 -12.34 11.10
N TYR A 42 -19.38 -12.24 9.98
CA TYR A 42 -18.37 -13.22 9.55
C TYR A 42 -18.91 -14.65 9.39
N GLN A 43 -20.12 -14.79 8.86
CA GLN A 43 -20.77 -16.09 8.69
C GLN A 43 -19.91 -17.06 7.87
N GLY A 44 -19.66 -18.24 8.45
CA GLY A 44 -18.98 -19.35 7.77
C GLY A 44 -17.47 -19.20 7.62
N VAL A 45 -16.84 -18.12 8.10
CA VAL A 45 -15.38 -17.97 8.04
C VAL A 45 -14.70 -19.09 8.83
N GLY A 46 -13.75 -19.79 8.19
CA GLY A 46 -13.07 -20.94 8.79
C GLY A 46 -13.90 -22.24 8.82
N SER A 47 -15.16 -22.22 8.36
CA SER A 47 -15.96 -23.43 8.19
C SER A 47 -15.62 -24.12 6.86
N ALA A 48 -15.33 -25.42 6.91
CA ALA A 48 -14.94 -26.20 5.73
C ALA A 48 -16.05 -26.27 4.66
N SER A 49 -17.32 -26.36 5.06
CA SER A 49 -18.42 -26.70 4.15
C SER A 49 -19.02 -25.53 3.36
N SER A 50 -18.96 -24.29 3.86
CA SER A 50 -19.66 -23.16 3.22
C SER A 50 -18.97 -21.80 3.39
N GLY A 51 -17.75 -21.76 3.93
CA GLY A 51 -17.00 -20.52 4.09
C GLY A 51 -16.49 -19.98 2.75
N LEU A 52 -16.68 -18.68 2.51
CA LEU A 52 -16.02 -17.97 1.39
C LEU A 52 -14.58 -17.58 1.73
N TRP A 53 -14.20 -17.68 3.00
CA TRP A 53 -12.90 -17.27 3.52
C TRP A 53 -12.32 -18.35 4.43
N ASP A 54 -11.03 -18.64 4.22
CA ASP A 54 -10.22 -19.56 5.00
C ASP A 54 -9.31 -18.81 5.96
N LEU A 55 -9.13 -19.36 7.17
CA LEU A 55 -8.16 -18.86 8.14
C LEU A 55 -6.90 -19.73 8.09
N LEU A 56 -5.75 -19.10 8.27
CA LEU A 56 -4.45 -19.73 8.36
C LEU A 56 -3.72 -19.21 9.61
N GLY A 57 -2.93 -20.08 10.24
CA GLY A 57 -2.08 -19.72 11.36
C GLY A 57 -2.87 -19.34 12.62
N ASN A 58 -2.50 -18.23 13.25
CA ASN A 58 -3.07 -17.72 14.49
C ASN A 58 -4.32 -16.83 14.29
N ALA A 59 -4.80 -16.69 13.05
CA ALA A 59 -5.95 -15.86 12.77
C ALA A 59 -7.22 -16.39 13.45
N MET A 60 -7.97 -15.51 14.10
CA MET A 60 -9.19 -15.86 14.85
C MET A 60 -10.34 -14.89 14.61
N VAL A 61 -11.55 -15.42 14.56
CA VAL A 61 -12.78 -14.63 14.33
C VAL A 61 -13.33 -14.19 15.68
N MET A 62 -13.51 -12.88 15.84
CA MET A 62 -14.22 -12.26 16.96
C MET A 62 -15.55 -11.69 16.48
N THR A 63 -16.41 -11.26 17.42
CA THR A 63 -17.73 -10.72 17.09
C THR A 63 -17.68 -9.42 16.28
N GLN A 64 -16.63 -8.60 16.45
CA GLN A 64 -16.51 -7.26 15.84
C GLN A 64 -15.37 -7.14 14.82
N TYR A 65 -14.46 -8.11 14.76
CA TYR A 65 -13.27 -8.09 13.92
C TYR A 65 -12.73 -9.51 13.74
N ILE A 66 -11.85 -9.69 12.76
CA ILE A 66 -10.99 -10.87 12.63
C ILE A 66 -9.59 -10.44 13.04
N ARG A 67 -9.04 -11.08 14.07
CA ARG A 67 -7.67 -10.83 14.49
C ARG A 67 -6.73 -11.71 13.70
N LEU A 68 -5.81 -11.12 12.94
CA LEU A 68 -4.77 -11.86 12.22
C LEU A 68 -3.68 -12.32 13.18
N THR A 69 -3.16 -11.39 13.99
CA THR A 69 -2.13 -11.66 15.00
C THR A 69 -2.47 -10.89 16.29
N PRO A 70 -2.28 -11.51 17.46
CA PRO A 70 -2.35 -10.81 18.74
C PRO A 70 -1.05 -10.08 19.06
N ASP A 71 -1.09 -9.19 20.06
CA ASP A 71 0.07 -8.57 20.73
C ASP A 71 0.87 -9.63 21.53
N VAL A 72 1.41 -10.62 20.81
CA VAL A 72 2.25 -11.72 21.27
C VAL A 72 3.29 -11.99 20.20
N GLN A 73 4.53 -12.23 20.60
CA GLN A 73 5.65 -12.44 19.67
C GLN A 73 5.48 -13.71 18.84
N SER A 74 6.12 -13.71 17.67
CA SER A 74 6.27 -14.88 16.80
C SER A 74 4.93 -15.49 16.36
N LYS A 75 3.93 -14.64 16.09
CA LYS A 75 2.63 -15.05 15.56
C LYS A 75 2.50 -14.68 14.10
N GLN A 76 1.90 -15.58 13.35
CA GLN A 76 1.56 -15.38 11.94
C GLN A 76 0.13 -15.81 11.73
N GLY A 77 -0.65 -15.00 11.02
CA GLY A 77 -2.04 -15.34 10.71
C GLY A 77 -2.48 -14.70 9.41
N ALA A 78 -3.37 -15.39 8.70
CA ALA A 78 -3.91 -14.89 7.46
C ALA A 78 -5.37 -15.29 7.30
N VAL A 79 -6.09 -14.53 6.47
CA VAL A 79 -7.41 -14.86 5.97
C VAL A 79 -7.42 -14.72 4.45
N TRP A 80 -7.88 -15.76 3.76
CA TRP A 80 -7.82 -15.87 2.30
C TRP A 80 -9.19 -16.14 1.71
N ASN A 81 -9.55 -15.44 0.66
CA ASN A 81 -10.77 -15.70 -0.08
C ASN A 81 -10.61 -16.99 -0.90
N ARG A 82 -11.65 -17.84 -0.89
CA ARG A 82 -11.66 -19.10 -1.64
C ARG A 82 -11.96 -18.92 -3.11
N VAL A 83 -12.61 -17.81 -3.49
CA VAL A 83 -13.12 -17.59 -4.84
C VAL A 83 -12.11 -16.74 -5.63
N PRO A 84 -11.66 -17.18 -6.81
CA PRO A 84 -10.80 -16.36 -7.66
C PRO A 84 -11.60 -15.18 -8.23
N CYS A 85 -11.00 -13.99 -8.23
CA CYS A 85 -11.64 -12.77 -8.73
C CYS A 85 -11.34 -12.55 -10.21
N TYR A 86 -12.39 -12.41 -11.02
CA TYR A 86 -12.30 -12.16 -12.46
C TYR A 86 -12.67 -10.72 -12.86
N LEU A 87 -12.85 -9.83 -11.89
CA LEU A 87 -13.17 -8.43 -12.14
C LEU A 87 -12.01 -7.74 -12.87
N ARG A 88 -12.34 -6.91 -13.86
CA ARG A 88 -11.35 -6.11 -14.60
C ARG A 88 -10.96 -4.86 -13.83
N ASP A 89 -11.97 -4.18 -13.29
CA ASP A 89 -11.83 -2.97 -12.51
C ASP A 89 -12.52 -3.17 -11.16
N TRP A 90 -11.79 -2.87 -10.11
CA TRP A 90 -12.26 -3.13 -8.76
C TRP A 90 -11.67 -2.15 -7.76
N GLU A 91 -12.39 -1.98 -6.66
CA GLU A 91 -11.96 -1.20 -5.51
C GLU A 91 -12.16 -2.07 -4.26
N MET A 92 -11.09 -2.32 -3.52
CA MET A 92 -11.11 -3.00 -2.24
C MET A 92 -11.01 -1.96 -1.14
N GLN A 93 -12.04 -1.88 -0.30
CA GLN A 93 -12.03 -1.08 0.92
C GLN A 93 -11.75 -1.98 2.12
N VAL A 94 -10.61 -1.76 2.75
CA VAL A 94 -10.12 -2.51 3.91
C VAL A 94 -10.31 -1.66 5.15
N HIS A 95 -11.23 -2.04 6.02
CA HIS A 95 -11.39 -1.46 7.34
C HIS A 95 -10.57 -2.31 8.32
N PHE A 96 -9.52 -1.71 8.88
CA PHE A 96 -8.57 -2.39 9.76
C PHE A 96 -8.32 -1.56 11.01
N LYS A 97 -7.63 -2.14 11.98
CA LYS A 97 -7.12 -1.44 13.15
C LYS A 97 -5.80 -2.08 13.60
N ILE A 98 -4.78 -1.24 13.76
CA ILE A 98 -3.51 -1.63 14.37
C ILE A 98 -3.44 -1.00 15.76
N HIS A 99 -3.29 -1.81 16.80
CA HIS A 99 -3.18 -1.32 18.17
C HIS A 99 -2.35 -2.24 19.06
N GLY A 100 -1.61 -1.65 19.98
CA GLY A 100 -0.73 -2.39 20.88
C GLY A 100 -0.22 -1.52 22.01
N GLN A 101 0.33 -2.17 23.03
CA GLN A 101 0.81 -1.48 24.24
C GLN A 101 2.23 -0.90 24.08
N GLY A 102 2.94 -1.26 22.98
CA GLY A 102 4.30 -0.82 22.70
C GLY A 102 4.42 0.68 22.48
N LYS A 103 5.38 1.33 23.14
CA LYS A 103 5.63 2.77 23.00
C LYS A 103 6.27 3.10 21.63
N LYS A 104 5.73 4.15 21.01
CA LYS A 104 6.14 4.90 19.80
C LYS A 104 6.83 4.12 18.66
N ASN A 105 7.99 3.49 18.85
CA ASN A 105 8.76 2.86 17.75
C ASN A 105 9.22 1.41 18.03
N LEU A 106 8.72 0.79 19.10
CA LEU A 106 9.12 -0.57 19.53
C LEU A 106 8.00 -1.60 19.27
N ASN A 107 7.52 -1.68 18.02
CA ASN A 107 6.32 -2.42 17.62
C ASN A 107 6.46 -2.89 16.17
N GLY A 108 5.94 -4.07 15.85
CA GLY A 108 6.09 -4.67 14.53
C GLY A 108 5.29 -5.96 14.34
N ASP A 109 5.23 -6.49 13.11
CA ASP A 109 5.89 -5.92 11.91
C ASP A 109 4.89 -5.19 11.02
N GLY A 110 3.65 -5.67 10.97
CA GLY A 110 2.57 -5.02 10.25
C GLY A 110 1.62 -6.04 9.64
N PHE A 111 0.94 -5.64 8.58
CA PHE A 111 0.08 -6.54 7.81
C PHE A 111 0.12 -6.25 6.32
N ALA A 112 -0.24 -7.25 5.53
CA ALA A 112 -0.26 -7.21 4.09
C ALA A 112 -1.66 -7.53 3.54
N ILE A 113 -1.97 -6.94 2.41
CA ILE A 113 -3.17 -7.20 1.60
C ILE A 113 -2.69 -7.75 0.27
N TRP A 114 -3.30 -8.86 -0.14
CA TRP A 114 -2.85 -9.67 -1.26
C TRP A 114 -3.90 -9.72 -2.35
N TYR A 115 -3.43 -9.68 -3.59
CA TYR A 115 -4.14 -10.15 -4.77
C TYR A 115 -3.18 -11.05 -5.56
N THR A 116 -3.20 -12.36 -5.28
CA THR A 116 -2.15 -13.30 -5.70
C THR A 116 -2.71 -14.59 -6.30
N LYS A 117 -1.91 -15.25 -7.14
CA LYS A 117 -2.25 -16.54 -7.76
C LYS A 117 -2.43 -17.65 -6.73
N ASP A 118 -1.49 -17.74 -5.80
CA ASP A 118 -1.50 -18.76 -4.75
C ASP A 118 -2.08 -18.16 -3.47
N ARG A 119 -2.85 -18.98 -2.75
CA ARG A 119 -3.44 -18.66 -1.44
C ARG A 119 -2.99 -19.70 -0.42
N MET A 120 -3.16 -19.40 0.87
CA MET A 120 -2.92 -20.35 1.96
C MET A 120 -1.47 -20.87 2.03
N GLN A 121 -0.50 -20.04 1.67
CA GLN A 121 0.92 -20.36 1.75
C GLN A 121 1.58 -19.47 2.81
N PRO A 122 2.00 -20.01 3.96
CA PRO A 122 2.69 -19.22 4.98
C PRO A 122 4.10 -18.86 4.52
N GLY A 123 4.69 -17.83 5.11
CA GLY A 123 6.06 -17.43 4.81
C GLY A 123 6.48 -16.13 5.50
N PRO A 124 7.68 -15.63 5.18
CA PRO A 124 8.31 -14.52 5.89
C PRO A 124 7.70 -13.16 5.55
N VAL A 125 6.96 -13.02 4.44
CA VAL A 125 6.45 -11.73 3.98
C VAL A 125 5.11 -11.44 4.65
N PHE A 126 5.16 -10.77 5.81
CA PHE A 126 3.98 -10.48 6.64
C PHE A 126 3.09 -11.72 6.89
N GLY A 127 3.69 -12.90 7.06
CA GLY A 127 2.99 -14.16 7.32
C GLY A 127 2.53 -14.91 6.06
N SER A 128 2.92 -14.45 4.87
CA SER A 128 2.65 -15.10 3.58
C SER A 128 3.95 -15.44 2.84
N LYS A 129 3.84 -16.30 1.81
CA LYS A 129 4.99 -16.74 1.03
C LYS A 129 5.73 -15.58 0.33
N ASP A 130 7.04 -15.70 0.25
CA ASP A 130 7.86 -14.89 -0.65
C ASP A 130 7.71 -15.36 -2.12
N ASN A 131 8.29 -14.62 -3.06
CA ASN A 131 8.23 -14.92 -4.50
C ASN A 131 6.78 -15.13 -4.98
N PHE A 132 5.88 -14.29 -4.48
CA PHE A 132 4.47 -14.36 -4.85
C PHE A 132 4.24 -13.90 -6.30
N LEU A 133 3.13 -14.37 -6.87
CA LEU A 133 2.65 -13.99 -8.19
C LEU A 133 1.43 -13.09 -8.02
N GLY A 134 1.60 -11.78 -8.13
CA GLY A 134 0.50 -10.81 -8.02
C GLY A 134 0.90 -9.48 -7.38
N LEU A 135 -0.03 -8.90 -6.64
CA LEU A 135 0.11 -7.64 -5.91
C LEU A 135 0.14 -7.91 -4.40
N GLY A 136 1.09 -7.29 -3.71
CA GLY A 136 1.11 -7.12 -2.27
C GLY A 136 1.07 -5.63 -1.93
N VAL A 137 0.18 -5.23 -1.02
CA VAL A 137 0.15 -3.90 -0.41
C VAL A 137 0.48 -4.09 1.06
N PHE A 138 1.54 -3.44 1.53
CA PHE A 138 2.11 -3.61 2.86
C PHE A 138 1.83 -2.39 3.70
N VAL A 139 1.39 -2.61 4.93
CA VAL A 139 1.31 -1.57 5.96
C VAL A 139 2.34 -1.93 7.00
N ASP A 140 3.52 -1.36 6.84
CA ASP A 140 4.69 -1.62 7.67
C ASP A 140 4.72 -0.66 8.86
N THR A 141 4.91 -1.21 10.05
CA THR A 141 4.90 -0.45 11.31
C THR A 141 6.28 -0.34 11.95
N TYR A 142 7.24 -1.14 11.49
CA TYR A 142 8.56 -1.24 12.10
C TYR A 142 9.65 -0.86 11.09
N PRO A 143 10.52 0.11 11.39
CA PRO A 143 11.69 0.37 10.55
C PRO A 143 12.76 -0.71 10.80
N ASN A 144 12.98 -1.62 9.84
CA ASN A 144 14.06 -2.61 9.94
C ASN A 144 15.44 -1.98 9.59
N GLU A 145 15.48 -0.97 8.73
CA GLU A 145 16.74 -0.33 8.33
C GLU A 145 17.17 0.80 9.29
N GLU A 146 18.10 0.51 10.22
CA GLU A 146 18.57 1.47 11.25
C GLU A 146 19.24 2.76 10.69
N LYS A 147 19.72 2.74 9.44
CA LYS A 147 20.67 3.76 8.93
C LYS A 147 20.10 4.77 7.94
N GLN A 148 18.83 4.68 7.55
CA GLN A 148 18.25 5.59 6.55
C GLN A 148 17.11 6.42 7.13
N GLN A 149 17.44 7.65 7.55
CA GLN A 149 16.52 8.68 8.06
C GLN A 149 15.49 9.21 7.03
N GLU A 150 15.28 8.55 5.89
CA GLU A 150 14.44 9.07 4.80
C GLU A 150 12.95 8.70 4.95
N ARG A 151 12.62 7.59 5.61
CA ARG A 151 11.23 7.12 5.75
C ARG A 151 10.71 7.27 7.17
N VAL A 152 9.48 7.73 7.29
CA VAL A 152 8.76 7.82 8.56
C VAL A 152 7.75 6.68 8.61
N PHE A 153 7.78 5.89 9.68
CA PHE A 153 6.87 4.77 9.90
C PHE A 153 5.69 5.18 10.82
N PRO A 154 4.51 4.55 10.67
CA PRO A 154 4.17 3.47 9.74
C PRO A 154 4.17 3.89 8.27
N TYR A 155 4.55 2.97 7.38
CA TYR A 155 4.75 3.21 5.96
C TYR A 155 3.91 2.23 5.13
N ILE A 156 3.13 2.77 4.20
CA ILE A 156 2.34 1.98 3.26
C ILE A 156 3.11 1.88 1.96
N SER A 157 3.36 0.67 1.47
CA SER A 157 4.05 0.42 0.21
C SER A 157 3.31 -0.62 -0.63
N ALA A 158 3.61 -0.68 -1.93
CA ALA A 158 3.08 -1.74 -2.79
C ALA A 158 4.20 -2.38 -3.62
N MET A 159 4.05 -3.69 -3.86
CA MET A 159 4.94 -4.49 -4.68
C MET A 159 4.13 -5.35 -5.64
N VAL A 160 4.52 -5.36 -6.91
CA VAL A 160 4.01 -6.31 -7.90
C VAL A 160 5.12 -7.29 -8.23
N ASN A 161 4.80 -8.57 -8.12
CA ASN A 161 5.77 -9.63 -8.25
C ASN A 161 5.28 -10.69 -9.25
N ASN A 162 6.18 -11.11 -10.13
CA ASN A 162 6.00 -12.17 -11.13
C ASN A 162 6.54 -13.53 -10.66
N GLY A 163 6.87 -13.66 -9.38
CA GLY A 163 7.46 -14.87 -8.79
C GLY A 163 8.99 -14.92 -8.83
N SER A 164 9.67 -13.94 -9.43
CA SER A 164 11.15 -13.90 -9.45
C SER A 164 11.75 -12.93 -8.42
N LEU A 165 10.96 -11.98 -7.90
CA LEU A 165 11.44 -11.01 -6.93
C LEU A 165 11.28 -11.56 -5.51
N THR A 166 12.22 -11.24 -4.63
CA THR A 166 12.17 -11.52 -3.19
C THR A 166 11.86 -10.24 -2.43
N TYR A 167 11.01 -10.32 -1.40
CA TYR A 167 10.80 -9.20 -0.50
C TYR A 167 11.97 -9.10 0.50
N ASP A 168 12.76 -8.03 0.42
CA ASP A 168 13.85 -7.75 1.36
C ASP A 168 13.29 -7.17 2.66
N HIS A 169 13.04 -8.01 3.67
CA HIS A 169 12.50 -7.58 4.95
C HIS A 169 13.47 -6.70 5.75
N ASP A 170 14.79 -6.87 5.57
CA ASP A 170 15.80 -6.06 6.28
C ASP A 170 15.84 -4.61 5.79
N ARG A 171 15.29 -4.35 4.60
CA ARG A 171 15.19 -3.02 3.97
C ARG A 171 13.75 -2.61 3.67
N ASP A 172 12.78 -3.14 4.41
CA ASP A 172 11.37 -2.77 4.31
C ASP A 172 10.81 -2.86 2.87
N GLY A 173 11.32 -3.81 2.07
CA GLY A 173 10.91 -4.00 0.67
C GLY A 173 11.36 -2.91 -0.32
N ARG A 174 12.21 -1.96 0.11
CA ARG A 174 12.66 -0.78 -0.68
C ARG A 174 13.18 -1.12 -2.09
N PRO A 175 13.96 -2.21 -2.32
CA PRO A 175 14.47 -2.53 -3.66
C PRO A 175 13.40 -2.87 -4.70
N THR A 176 12.22 -3.34 -4.26
CA THR A 176 11.16 -3.87 -5.13
C THR A 176 9.85 -3.11 -5.00
N GLU A 177 9.87 -1.97 -4.33
CA GLU A 177 8.72 -1.12 -4.11
C GLU A 177 8.32 -0.33 -5.37
N LEU A 178 7.02 -0.24 -5.62
CA LEU A 178 6.45 0.59 -6.69
C LEU A 178 6.26 2.06 -6.28
N GLY A 179 6.01 2.28 -4.99
CA GLY A 179 5.80 3.56 -4.35
C GLY A 179 5.13 3.35 -3.00
N GLY A 180 5.08 4.42 -2.22
CA GLY A 180 4.55 4.38 -0.87
C GLY A 180 4.50 5.75 -0.21
N CYS A 181 3.88 5.79 0.97
CA CYS A 181 3.77 6.99 1.78
C CYS A 181 3.73 6.65 3.27
N THR A 182 4.11 7.61 4.10
CA THR A 182 3.90 7.54 5.55
C THR A 182 2.42 7.73 5.86
N ALA A 183 1.86 6.86 6.71
CA ALA A 183 0.50 6.99 7.20
C ALA A 183 0.42 6.63 8.69
N MET A 184 -0.03 7.57 9.52
CA MET A 184 -0.12 7.38 10.97
C MET A 184 -1.36 6.57 11.34
N VAL A 185 -1.33 5.25 11.08
CA VAL A 185 -2.51 4.35 11.20
C VAL A 185 -2.64 3.64 12.54
N ARG A 186 -1.63 3.74 13.42
CA ARG A 186 -1.52 2.96 14.65
C ARG A 186 -2.15 3.67 15.85
N ASN A 187 -2.82 2.90 16.72
CA ASN A 187 -3.42 3.38 17.98
C ASN A 187 -4.39 4.56 17.79
N LEU A 188 -5.07 4.62 16.64
CA LEU A 188 -6.08 5.62 16.37
C LEU A 188 -7.41 5.29 17.06
N ASN A 189 -8.07 6.34 17.56
CA ASN A 189 -9.37 6.27 18.22
C ASN A 189 -10.55 6.39 17.25
N HIS A 190 -10.29 6.35 15.95
CA HIS A 190 -11.28 6.45 14.88
C HIS A 190 -11.05 5.34 13.86
N ASP A 191 -12.08 5.05 13.07
CA ASP A 191 -12.05 3.97 12.07
C ASP A 191 -11.03 4.32 10.96
N THR A 192 -10.12 3.38 10.69
CA THR A 192 -9.07 3.47 9.66
C THR A 192 -9.36 2.58 8.47
N PHE A 193 -9.18 3.11 7.27
CA PHE A 193 -9.48 2.47 6.00
C PHE A 193 -8.27 2.53 5.07
N LEU A 194 -8.08 1.48 4.29
CA LEU A 194 -7.20 1.46 3.14
C LEU A 194 -8.06 1.18 1.90
N VAL A 195 -7.97 2.04 0.90
CA VAL A 195 -8.71 1.89 -0.36
C VAL A 195 -7.70 1.54 -1.44
N ILE A 196 -7.81 0.33 -1.98
CA ILE A 196 -6.97 -0.16 -3.06
C ILE A 196 -7.82 -0.24 -4.32
N ARG A 197 -7.48 0.54 -5.33
CA ARG A 197 -8.26 0.64 -6.56
C ARG A 197 -7.40 0.27 -7.76
N TYR A 198 -7.94 -0.61 -8.58
CA TYR A 198 -7.32 -1.02 -9.84
C TYR A 198 -8.27 -0.74 -10.99
N VAL A 199 -7.94 0.24 -11.81
CA VAL A 199 -8.77 0.69 -12.94
C VAL A 199 -7.90 0.97 -14.14
N LYS A 200 -8.25 0.45 -15.33
CA LYS A 200 -7.51 0.71 -16.59
C LYS A 200 -5.97 0.58 -16.45
N ARG A 201 -5.48 -0.47 -15.76
CA ARG A 201 -4.04 -0.70 -15.46
C ARG A 201 -3.38 0.37 -14.59
N ARG A 202 -4.17 1.11 -13.82
CA ARG A 202 -3.68 2.07 -12.85
C ARG A 202 -4.01 1.56 -11.47
N LEU A 203 -2.99 1.41 -10.63
CA LEU A 203 -3.13 1.06 -9.23
C LEU A 203 -3.07 2.34 -8.42
N THR A 204 -4.13 2.62 -7.66
CA THR A 204 -4.11 3.66 -6.65
C THR A 204 -4.36 3.06 -5.27
N VAL A 205 -3.61 3.54 -4.28
CA VAL A 205 -3.78 3.17 -2.87
C VAL A 205 -3.92 4.46 -2.09
N SER A 206 -4.97 4.57 -1.30
CA SER A 206 -5.19 5.70 -0.40
C SER A 206 -5.54 5.21 1.00
N ALA A 207 -5.01 5.91 1.99
CA ALA A 207 -5.35 5.69 3.37
C ALA A 207 -6.45 6.72 3.73
N ALA A 208 -7.51 6.27 4.41
CA ALA A 208 -8.62 7.13 4.80
C ALA A 208 -9.07 6.85 6.24
N CYS A 209 -9.67 7.83 6.88
CA CYS A 209 -10.28 7.72 8.20
C CYS A 209 -11.74 8.14 8.14
N ARG A 210 -12.55 7.67 9.09
CA ARG A 210 -13.94 8.14 9.19
C ARG A 210 -14.01 9.52 9.82
N GLY A 211 -14.54 10.50 9.09
CA GLY A 211 -14.76 11.84 9.63
C GLY A 211 -15.85 11.83 10.70
N ARG A 212 -15.62 12.51 11.83
CA ARG A 212 -16.72 12.83 12.78
C ARG A 212 -17.58 13.93 12.18
N ALA A 213 -18.89 13.70 12.07
CA ALA A 213 -19.84 14.79 11.88
C ALA A 213 -19.72 15.73 13.09
N GLY A 214 -19.51 17.03 12.84
CA GLY A 214 -19.34 18.02 13.91
C GLY A 214 -20.54 18.03 14.86
N SER A 215 -20.30 18.23 16.15
CA SER A 215 -21.33 18.28 17.20
C SER A 215 -22.16 19.56 17.09
N GLY A 216 -23.12 19.59 16.17
CA GLY A 216 -24.10 20.65 16.03
C GLY A 216 -25.52 20.09 15.96
N ALA A 217 -26.54 20.86 16.36
CA ALA A 217 -27.93 20.40 16.36
C ALA A 217 -28.46 20.00 14.95
N THR A 218 -27.77 20.40 13.87
CA THR A 218 -28.03 19.97 12.48
C THR A 218 -27.32 18.67 12.09
N ALA A 219 -26.46 18.11 12.95
CA ALA A 219 -25.68 16.90 12.71
C ALA A 219 -26.49 15.61 12.92
N TRP A 220 -27.47 15.63 13.83
CA TRP A 220 -28.37 14.48 14.08
C TRP A 220 -29.15 14.05 12.83
N LEU A 221 -29.52 15.00 11.96
CA LEU A 221 -30.19 14.71 10.69
C LEU A 221 -29.23 14.17 9.61
N ARG A 222 -27.92 14.41 9.73
CA ARG A 222 -26.89 13.82 8.85
C ARG A 222 -26.47 12.42 9.31
N GLU A 223 -26.61 12.10 10.59
CA GLU A 223 -26.28 10.78 11.15
C GLU A 223 -27.23 9.67 10.67
N LEU A 224 -28.46 10.05 10.30
CA LEU A 224 -29.47 9.17 9.69
C LEU A 224 -29.30 8.99 8.16
N LEU A 225 -28.44 9.79 7.51
CA LEU A 225 -28.07 9.63 6.10
C LEU A 225 -26.68 8.96 6.04
N LEU A 226 -26.68 7.62 6.02
CA LEU A 226 -25.51 6.74 5.90
C LEU A 226 -24.74 6.93 4.57
N SER A 227 -24.13 8.09 4.35
CA SER A 227 -22.95 8.19 3.51
C SER A 227 -21.75 8.30 4.44
N GLN A 228 -21.02 7.20 4.62
CA GLN A 228 -19.73 7.20 5.31
C GLN A 228 -18.81 8.14 4.53
N VAL A 229 -18.59 9.37 5.02
CA VAL A 229 -17.63 10.27 4.41
C VAL A 229 -16.25 9.86 4.92
N LEU A 230 -15.56 9.09 4.08
CA LEU A 230 -14.14 8.85 4.22
C LEU A 230 -13.41 10.19 4.01
N ILE A 231 -12.56 10.54 4.97
CA ILE A 231 -11.67 11.69 4.92
C ILE A 231 -10.22 11.19 4.93
N ASP A 232 -9.30 12.05 4.54
CA ASP A 232 -7.87 11.77 4.67
C ASP A 232 -7.46 11.45 6.13
N ILE A 233 -6.50 10.53 6.31
CA ILE A 233 -6.03 10.08 7.63
C ILE A 233 -5.41 11.22 8.44
N ASP A 234 -4.73 12.15 7.77
CA ASP A 234 -4.12 13.29 8.44
C ASP A 234 -5.17 14.33 8.91
N GLY A 235 -6.45 14.14 8.59
CA GLY A 235 -7.53 15.06 8.93
C GLY A 235 -7.44 16.40 8.20
N LYS A 236 -6.60 16.50 7.16
CA LYS A 236 -6.38 17.73 6.36
C LYS A 236 -7.51 18.01 5.37
N HIS A 237 -8.50 17.12 5.27
CA HIS A 237 -9.58 17.17 4.28
C HIS A 237 -9.10 17.20 2.82
N GLU A 238 -7.84 16.85 2.57
CA GLU A 238 -7.22 16.77 1.25
C GLU A 238 -7.03 15.29 0.92
N TRP A 239 -7.90 14.73 0.08
CA TRP A 239 -7.75 13.34 -0.38
C TRP A 239 -6.43 13.21 -1.15
N ARG A 240 -5.51 12.39 -0.62
CA ARG A 240 -4.22 12.14 -1.25
C ARG A 240 -4.01 10.65 -1.46
N ASP A 241 -3.74 10.29 -2.71
CA ASP A 241 -3.31 8.94 -3.03
C ASP A 241 -1.89 8.73 -2.52
N CYS A 242 -1.71 7.69 -1.73
CA CYS A 242 -0.42 7.24 -1.20
C CYS A 242 0.45 6.67 -2.32
N ILE A 243 -0.19 5.91 -3.21
CA ILE A 243 0.43 5.24 -4.34
C ILE A 243 -0.46 5.52 -5.53
N ASP A 244 0.15 5.93 -6.64
CA ASP A 244 -0.54 6.16 -7.90
C ASP A 244 0.37 5.77 -9.07
N VAL A 245 0.22 4.52 -9.53
CA VAL A 245 1.11 3.92 -10.51
C VAL A 245 0.32 3.46 -11.74
N PRO A 246 0.53 4.09 -12.91
CA PRO A 246 0.00 3.60 -14.18
C PRO A 246 0.84 2.43 -14.72
N GLY A 247 0.29 1.68 -15.69
CA GLY A 247 1.03 0.59 -16.36
C GLY A 247 1.13 -0.70 -15.53
N VAL A 248 0.36 -0.82 -14.46
CA VAL A 248 0.29 -2.04 -13.65
C VAL A 248 -0.61 -3.06 -14.35
N ARG A 249 -0.05 -4.21 -14.72
CA ARG A 249 -0.77 -5.33 -15.33
C ARG A 249 -0.97 -6.42 -14.29
N LEU A 250 -2.22 -6.69 -13.92
CA LEU A 250 -2.57 -7.77 -13.00
C LEU A 250 -3.44 -8.81 -13.71
N PRO A 251 -3.08 -10.10 -13.68
CA PRO A 251 -3.93 -11.16 -14.23
C PRO A 251 -5.25 -11.28 -13.48
N ARG A 252 -6.24 -11.84 -14.17
CA ARG A 252 -7.54 -12.22 -13.57
C ARG A 252 -7.46 -13.63 -13.01
N GLY A 253 -8.38 -13.95 -12.10
CA GLY A 253 -8.50 -15.25 -11.48
C GLY A 253 -7.55 -15.46 -10.30
N TYR A 254 -7.04 -14.38 -9.72
CA TYR A 254 -6.23 -14.42 -8.50
C TYR A 254 -7.13 -14.27 -7.27
N TYR A 255 -6.57 -14.52 -6.09
CA TYR A 255 -7.29 -14.55 -4.82
C TYR A 255 -6.96 -13.32 -3.99
N PHE A 256 -7.97 -12.78 -3.32
CA PHE A 256 -7.77 -11.80 -2.27
C PHE A 256 -7.38 -12.47 -0.97
N GLY A 257 -6.51 -11.83 -0.21
CA GLY A 257 -6.17 -12.25 1.13
C GLY A 257 -5.59 -11.11 1.96
N THR A 258 -5.45 -11.35 3.25
CA THR A 258 -4.68 -10.49 4.12
C THR A 258 -3.97 -11.34 5.16
N SER A 259 -2.74 -10.97 5.47
CA SER A 259 -1.90 -11.67 6.44
C SER A 259 -1.17 -10.69 7.32
N SER A 260 -0.76 -11.13 8.50
CA SER A 260 0.09 -10.38 9.40
C SER A 260 1.10 -11.32 10.04
N VAL A 261 2.24 -10.75 10.41
CA VAL A 261 3.24 -11.38 11.26
C VAL A 261 3.63 -10.42 12.37
N THR A 262 4.00 -11.02 13.49
CA THR A 262 4.66 -10.35 14.61
C THR A 262 6.02 -11.02 14.74
N GLY A 263 7.08 -10.24 14.57
CA GLY A 263 8.44 -10.76 14.59
C GLY A 263 8.87 -11.35 15.93
N ASP A 264 10.05 -11.96 15.91
CA ASP A 264 10.84 -12.25 17.10
C ASP A 264 11.47 -10.92 17.56
N LEU A 265 10.65 -9.99 18.06
CA LEU A 265 11.15 -8.73 18.60
C LEU A 265 12.06 -9.04 19.79
N SER A 266 13.36 -9.24 19.52
CA SER A 266 14.38 -9.49 20.53
C SER A 266 14.40 -8.27 21.42
N ALA A 267 13.99 -8.41 22.68
CA ALA A 267 13.94 -7.33 23.64
C ALA A 267 15.20 -6.46 23.55
N ILE A 268 15.10 -5.31 22.86
CA ILE A 268 16.16 -4.32 22.92
C ILE A 268 16.10 -3.80 24.34
N PHE A 269 17.16 -4.06 25.11
CA PHE A 269 17.37 -3.48 26.42
C PHE A 269 17.56 -1.96 26.26
N VAL A 270 16.46 -1.23 26.08
CA VAL A 270 16.49 0.23 26.19
C VAL A 270 16.50 0.54 27.67
N GLY A 271 17.70 0.60 28.25
CA GLY A 271 17.90 1.20 29.56
C GLY A 271 17.60 2.69 29.46
N ASP A 272 16.38 3.10 29.83
CA ASP A 272 16.15 4.51 30.11
C ASP A 272 16.94 4.93 31.36
N ALA A 273 17.14 6.24 31.57
CA ALA A 273 17.82 6.78 32.74
C ALA A 273 17.12 6.44 34.09
N SER A 274 15.98 5.73 34.06
CA SER A 274 15.22 5.26 35.21
C SER A 274 15.37 3.76 35.48
N GLY A 275 16.16 3.04 34.67
CA GLY A 275 16.41 1.60 34.84
C GLY A 275 15.19 0.71 34.54
N ARG A 276 14.17 1.21 33.82
CA ARG A 276 13.00 0.41 33.46
C ARG A 276 13.21 -0.32 32.13
N VAL A 277 13.04 -1.64 32.16
CA VAL A 277 13.02 -2.49 30.97
C VAL A 277 11.75 -2.20 30.17
N SER A 278 11.88 -1.65 28.97
CA SER A 278 10.77 -1.60 28.00
C SER A 278 10.91 -2.78 27.05
N ALA A 279 10.08 -3.81 27.22
CA ALA A 279 9.95 -4.87 26.23
C ALA A 279 9.39 -4.28 24.92
N LEU A 280 9.90 -4.74 23.79
CA LEU A 280 9.24 -4.56 22.50
C LEU A 280 7.92 -5.32 22.55
N LEU A 281 6.82 -4.61 22.40
CA LEU A 281 5.48 -5.19 22.45
C LEU A 281 4.95 -5.23 21.01
N PRO A 282 4.60 -6.42 20.50
CA PRO A 282 3.97 -6.56 19.19
C PRO A 282 2.67 -5.76 19.08
N ASP A 283 2.07 -5.74 17.89
CA ASP A 283 0.75 -5.14 17.70
C ASP A 283 -0.33 -6.19 17.45
N ASN A 284 -1.55 -5.87 17.87
CA ASN A 284 -2.73 -6.54 17.39
C ASN A 284 -3.06 -6.03 15.98
N HIS A 285 -3.29 -6.96 15.07
CA HIS A 285 -3.69 -6.67 13.70
C HIS A 285 -5.11 -7.16 13.46
N ASP A 286 -6.07 -6.24 13.50
CA ASP A 286 -7.49 -6.54 13.42
C ASP A 286 -8.08 -6.08 12.06
N ILE A 287 -8.79 -6.97 11.38
CA ILE A 287 -9.55 -6.68 10.15
C ILE A 287 -11.03 -6.64 10.51
N ILE A 288 -11.64 -5.46 10.38
CA ILE A 288 -13.06 -5.26 10.65
C ILE A 288 -13.88 -5.60 9.41
N SER A 289 -13.46 -5.16 8.22
CA SER A 289 -14.11 -5.58 6.97
C SER A 289 -13.23 -5.46 5.75
N LEU A 290 -13.42 -6.35 4.79
CA LEU A 290 -12.94 -6.25 3.42
C LEU A 290 -14.17 -6.11 2.53
N LYS A 291 -14.27 -5.04 1.74
CA LYS A 291 -15.40 -4.85 0.83
C LYS A 291 -14.86 -4.63 -0.57
N LEU A 292 -15.20 -5.54 -1.48
CA LEU A 292 -14.82 -5.43 -2.87
C LEU A 292 -15.98 -4.88 -3.69
N TYR A 293 -15.73 -3.80 -4.42
CA TYR A 293 -16.68 -3.21 -5.35
C TYR A 293 -16.21 -3.41 -6.78
N GLN A 294 -17.13 -3.82 -7.65
CA GLN A 294 -16.90 -3.79 -9.09
C GLN A 294 -17.09 -2.36 -9.60
N LEU A 295 -16.14 -1.86 -10.39
CA LEU A 295 -16.26 -0.55 -11.02
C LEU A 295 -16.69 -0.71 -12.48
N THR A 296 -17.73 0.02 -12.88
CA THR A 296 -18.15 0.10 -14.29
C THR A 296 -17.38 1.20 -14.99
N VAL A 297 -16.49 0.82 -15.91
CA VAL A 297 -15.62 1.76 -16.62
C VAL A 297 -15.73 1.53 -18.12
N GLU A 298 -16.09 2.58 -18.85
CA GLU A 298 -16.17 2.55 -20.31
C GLU A 298 -14.76 2.44 -20.92
N ARG A 299 -14.62 1.55 -21.91
CA ARG A 299 -13.38 1.27 -22.63
C ARG A 299 -13.58 1.41 -24.13
N THR A 300 -12.52 1.81 -24.82
CA THR A 300 -12.50 1.73 -26.28
C THR A 300 -12.23 0.27 -26.73
N PRO A 301 -12.60 -0.13 -27.95
CA PRO A 301 -12.32 -1.47 -28.48
C PRO A 301 -10.83 -1.83 -28.48
N GLU A 302 -9.95 -0.85 -28.65
CA GLU A 302 -8.49 -1.01 -28.60
C GLU A 302 -8.02 -1.33 -27.18
N GLU A 303 -8.53 -0.61 -26.17
CA GLU A 303 -8.26 -0.89 -24.75
C GLU A 303 -8.73 -2.31 -24.38
N GLU A 304 -9.90 -2.71 -24.87
CA GLU A 304 -10.46 -4.04 -24.58
C GLU A 304 -9.62 -5.18 -25.18
N LYS A 305 -9.11 -5.02 -26.40
CA LYS A 305 -8.16 -6.00 -26.98
C LYS A 305 -6.87 -6.07 -26.17
N ARG A 306 -6.30 -4.92 -25.81
CA ARG A 306 -5.05 -4.84 -25.04
C ARG A 306 -5.18 -5.55 -23.69
N ASP A 307 -6.30 -5.36 -22.99
CA ASP A 307 -6.56 -5.88 -21.64
C ASP A 307 -6.95 -7.37 -21.61
N ARG A 308 -7.20 -7.99 -22.77
CA ARG A 308 -7.55 -9.41 -22.86
C ARG A 308 -6.37 -10.34 -22.56
N GLU A 309 -5.14 -9.90 -22.76
CA GLU A 309 -3.92 -10.73 -22.81
C GLU A 309 -2.95 -10.49 -21.63
N VAL A 310 -3.45 -10.37 -20.40
CA VAL A 310 -2.58 -10.26 -19.22
C VAL A 310 -2.44 -11.62 -18.52
N TYR A 311 -1.32 -12.30 -18.75
CA TYR A 311 -1.03 -13.63 -18.17
C TYR A 311 -0.07 -13.58 -16.97
N LEU A 312 0.80 -12.57 -16.92
CA LEU A 312 1.77 -12.39 -15.84
C LEU A 312 1.67 -10.99 -15.25
N PRO A 313 1.84 -10.86 -13.92
CA PRO A 313 1.85 -9.57 -13.26
C PRO A 313 3.14 -8.82 -13.57
N VAL A 314 3.03 -7.63 -14.14
CA VAL A 314 4.18 -6.81 -14.55
C VAL A 314 3.80 -5.34 -14.41
N VAL A 315 4.76 -4.50 -14.06
CA VAL A 315 4.62 -3.05 -14.13
C VAL A 315 5.48 -2.53 -15.26
N ASP A 316 4.87 -1.79 -16.17
CA ASP A 316 5.59 -1.18 -17.28
C ASP A 316 6.59 -0.14 -16.72
N ASN A 317 7.85 -0.17 -17.15
CA ASN A 317 8.95 0.72 -16.70
C ASN A 317 9.39 0.58 -15.23
N LEU A 318 9.20 -0.58 -14.59
CA LEU A 318 9.74 -0.80 -13.25
C LEU A 318 11.28 -0.77 -13.26
N LYS A 319 11.88 0.20 -12.55
CA LYS A 319 13.32 0.27 -12.34
C LYS A 319 13.76 -0.74 -11.27
N LEU A 320 13.89 -2.00 -11.67
CA LEU A 320 14.41 -3.04 -10.78
C LEU A 320 15.94 -2.87 -10.61
N PRO A 321 16.48 -2.98 -9.39
CA PRO A 321 17.92 -2.96 -9.17
C PRO A 321 18.56 -4.19 -9.81
N GLY A 322 19.54 -3.97 -10.70
CA GLY A 322 20.30 -5.02 -11.38
C GLY A 322 19.90 -5.31 -12.83
N MET A 323 18.82 -4.69 -13.34
CA MET A 323 18.58 -4.66 -14.79
C MET A 323 19.24 -3.40 -15.33
N GLU A 324 20.49 -3.53 -15.80
CA GLU A 324 21.13 -2.49 -16.61
C GLU A 324 20.14 -2.10 -17.70
N ALA A 325 19.61 -0.88 -17.62
CA ALA A 325 18.84 -0.33 -18.73
C ALA A 325 19.69 -0.52 -19.98
N PRO A 326 19.12 -0.97 -21.12
CA PRO A 326 19.88 -0.98 -22.36
C PRO A 326 20.42 0.43 -22.51
N LEU A 327 21.76 0.57 -22.53
CA LEU A 327 22.44 1.85 -22.71
C LEU A 327 21.66 2.61 -23.76
N GLU A 328 21.00 3.71 -23.37
CA GLU A 328 20.20 4.47 -24.31
C GLU A 328 21.11 4.75 -25.50
N PRO A 329 20.68 4.44 -26.74
CA PRO A 329 21.52 4.64 -27.90
C PRO A 329 21.92 6.11 -27.90
N MET A 330 23.19 6.38 -27.58
CA MET A 330 23.67 7.74 -27.44
C MET A 330 23.32 8.48 -28.73
N SER A 331 22.72 9.67 -28.59
CA SER A 331 22.43 10.54 -29.72
C SER A 331 23.67 10.58 -30.62
N GLY A 332 23.49 10.47 -31.95
CA GLY A 332 24.62 10.41 -32.89
C GLY A 332 25.60 11.58 -32.72
N LEU A 333 25.12 12.71 -32.21
CA LEU A 333 25.94 13.85 -31.81
C LEU A 333 26.88 13.54 -30.63
N ALA A 334 26.38 12.88 -29.58
CA ALA A 334 27.18 12.52 -28.41
C ALA A 334 28.29 11.52 -28.78
N LEU A 335 27.96 10.53 -29.61
CA LEU A 335 28.94 9.57 -30.14
C LEU A 335 30.01 10.28 -30.97
N PHE A 336 29.61 11.20 -31.85
CA PHE A 336 30.53 11.99 -32.67
C PHE A 336 31.48 12.84 -31.82
N LEU A 337 30.97 13.53 -30.80
CA LEU A 337 31.79 14.37 -29.92
C LEU A 337 32.81 13.54 -29.12
N ILE A 338 32.40 12.38 -28.59
CA ILE A 338 33.31 11.50 -27.84
C ILE A 338 34.45 11.01 -28.73
N VAL A 339 34.12 10.52 -29.94
CA VAL A 339 35.13 10.06 -30.89
C VAL A 339 36.04 11.23 -31.30
N PHE A 340 35.49 12.40 -31.59
CA PHE A 340 36.26 13.58 -31.99
C PHE A 340 37.25 14.03 -30.91
N PHE A 341 36.80 14.19 -29.66
CA PHE A 341 37.68 14.59 -28.57
C PHE A 341 38.73 13.53 -28.23
N SER A 342 38.40 12.24 -28.38
CA SER A 342 39.38 11.16 -28.19
C SER A 342 40.50 11.20 -29.23
N LEU A 343 40.16 11.46 -30.51
CA LEU A 343 41.13 11.60 -31.60
C LEU A 343 42.03 12.81 -31.40
N VAL A 344 41.45 13.95 -31.01
CA VAL A 344 42.20 15.17 -30.70
C VAL A 344 43.17 14.91 -29.54
N ALA A 345 42.71 14.26 -28.47
CA ALA A 345 43.56 13.93 -27.32
C ALA A 345 44.74 13.02 -27.70
N ILE A 346 44.53 12.03 -28.57
CA ILE A 346 45.59 11.14 -29.08
C ILE A 346 46.62 11.94 -29.89
N VAL A 347 46.18 12.82 -30.78
CA VAL A 347 47.09 13.67 -31.57
C VAL A 347 47.92 14.57 -30.66
N PHE A 348 47.30 15.19 -29.66
CA PHE A 348 48.03 16.00 -28.67
C PHE A 348 49.04 15.17 -27.88
N ALA A 349 48.69 13.96 -27.46
CA ALA A 349 49.60 13.07 -26.75
C ALA A 349 50.81 12.67 -27.62
N ILE A 350 50.60 12.40 -28.91
CA ILE A 350 51.69 12.09 -29.85
C ILE A 350 52.62 13.30 -30.01
N VAL A 351 52.07 14.50 -30.20
CA VAL A 351 52.88 15.72 -30.36
C VAL A 351 53.71 15.99 -29.10
N ILE A 352 53.09 15.89 -27.92
CA ILE A 352 53.80 16.04 -26.64
C ILE A 352 54.87 14.96 -26.50
N GLY A 353 54.56 13.71 -26.85
CA GLY A 353 55.50 12.59 -26.84
C GLY A 353 56.71 12.83 -27.73
N VAL A 354 56.51 13.35 -28.95
CA VAL A 354 57.61 13.69 -29.88
C VAL A 354 58.47 14.84 -29.33
N ILE A 355 57.86 15.88 -28.75
CA ILE A 355 58.59 16.99 -28.14
C ILE A 355 59.45 16.49 -26.97
N VAL A 356 58.87 15.66 -26.08
CA VAL A 356 59.59 15.08 -24.94
C VAL A 356 60.71 14.15 -25.42
N TYR A 357 60.46 13.31 -26.42
CA TYR A 357 61.44 12.40 -26.99
C TYR A 357 62.63 13.15 -27.61
N ASN A 358 62.37 14.20 -28.39
CA ASN A 358 63.41 15.04 -28.98
C ASN A 358 64.24 15.76 -27.90
N LYS A 359 63.58 16.27 -26.86
CA LYS A 359 64.26 16.92 -25.72
C LYS A 359 65.10 15.93 -24.91
N TRP A 360 64.62 14.71 -24.72
CA TRP A 360 65.36 13.64 -24.07
C TRP A 360 66.58 13.19 -24.89
N GLN A 361 66.46 13.08 -26.21
CA GLN A 361 67.57 12.81 -27.12
C GLN A 361 68.66 13.90 -27.03
N GLU A 362 68.28 15.18 -26.98
CA GLU A 362 69.24 16.27 -26.80
C GLU A 362 69.97 16.25 -25.45
N GLN A 363 69.28 15.93 -24.35
CA GLN A 363 69.92 15.80 -23.04
C GLN A 363 70.84 14.56 -22.96
N SER A 364 70.43 13.44 -23.56
CA SER A 364 71.23 12.20 -23.57
C SER A 364 72.52 12.35 -24.37
N ARG A 365 72.50 13.16 -25.46
CA ARG A 365 73.71 13.51 -26.22
C ARG A 365 74.70 14.40 -25.44
N LYS A 366 74.25 15.15 -24.43
CA LYS A 366 75.11 16.02 -23.61
C LYS A 366 75.81 15.31 -22.46
N HIS A 367 75.45 14.05 -22.17
CA HIS A 367 76.06 13.26 -21.09
C HIS A 367 77.28 12.43 -21.52
N PHE A 368 77.63 12.46 -22.82
CA PHE A 368 78.71 11.68 -23.43
C PHE A 368 79.89 12.52 -23.96
N TYR A 369 79.91 13.83 -23.69
CA TYR A 369 81.03 14.72 -24.00
C TYR A 369 81.60 15.36 -22.74
#